data_AF-A0A132C7F7-F1
#
_entry.id   AF-A0A132C7F7-F1
#
_cell.length_a   1.000
_cell.length_b   1.000
_cell.length_c   1.000
_cell.angle_alpha   90.00
_cell.angle_beta   90.00
_cell.angle_gamma   90.00
#
_symmetry.space_group_name_H-M   'P 1'
#
loop_
_entity.id
_entity.type
_entity.pdbx_description
1 polymer ?
#
loop_
_entity_poly.entity_id
_entity_poly.type
_entity_poly.pdbx_seq_one_letter_code
_entity_poly.pdbx_strand_id
1 'polypeptide(L)'
;MEFAHAGMRLFVEVADGRLTLSLASAVDAARRRDALMRVIARCDPLRMQGLVLRAFAAGSQLVVSCAFPRDTSVDDWLAGHRTMRRLLDAHAADAA
;
A
#
# COMPACT_ATOMS: atom_id res chain seq x y z
N MET A 1 6.63 9.17 10.33
CA MET A 1 6.84 8.10 11.32
C MET A 1 6.94 6.77 10.60
N GLU A 2 7.75 5.84 11.11
CA GLU A 2 7.93 4.50 10.54
C GLU A 2 7.62 3.42 11.59
N PHE A 3 6.91 2.37 11.18
CA PHE A 3 6.57 1.21 12.00
C PHE A 3 6.87 -0.08 11.22
N ALA A 4 7.44 -1.09 11.89
CA ALA A 4 7.70 -2.39 11.29
C ALA A 4 6.89 -3.48 11.99
N HIS A 5 6.19 -4.32 11.24
CA HIS A 5 5.41 -5.42 11.79
C HIS A 5 5.19 -6.53 10.74
N ALA A 6 5.37 -7.78 11.13
CA ALA A 6 5.08 -8.96 10.30
C ALA A 6 5.70 -8.92 8.88
N GLY A 7 6.96 -8.50 8.78
CA GLY A 7 7.67 -8.40 7.48
C GLY A 7 7.26 -7.21 6.60
N MET A 8 6.37 -6.34 7.10
CA MET A 8 5.96 -5.11 6.44
C MET A 8 6.47 -3.88 7.17
N ARG A 9 6.63 -2.77 6.43
CA ARG A 9 6.95 -1.44 6.96
C ARG A 9 5.82 -0.48 6.61
N LEU A 10 5.26 0.18 7.61
CA LEU A 10 4.27 1.23 7.47
C LEU A 10 4.96 2.59 7.67
N PHE A 11 4.87 3.45 6.67
CA PHE A 11 5.27 4.84 6.74
C PHE A 11 4.01 5.69 6.85
N VAL A 12 4.01 6.58 7.84
CA VAL A 12 2.95 7.53 8.11
C VAL A 12 3.52 8.93 7.97
N GLU A 13 3.05 9.66 6.97
CA GLU A 13 3.45 11.04 6.71
C GLU A 13 2.26 11.96 6.93
N VAL A 14 2.48 13.04 7.68
CA VAL A 14 1.49 14.11 7.86
C VAL A 14 2.12 15.38 7.33
N ALA A 15 1.62 15.86 6.20
CA ALA A 15 2.09 17.07 5.53
C ALA A 15 0.90 17.89 5.09
N ASP A 16 0.91 19.20 5.37
CA ASP A 16 -0.19 20.11 5.07
C ASP A 16 -1.54 19.52 5.48
N GLY A 17 -1.64 19.04 6.74
CA GLY A 17 -2.83 18.41 7.32
C GLY A 17 -3.40 17.22 6.58
N ARG A 18 -2.70 16.66 5.58
CA ARG A 18 -3.06 15.44 4.87
C ARG A 18 -2.24 14.28 5.43
N LEU A 19 -2.90 13.14 5.57
CA LEU A 19 -2.25 11.89 5.95
C LEU A 19 -1.89 11.11 4.70
N THR A 20 -0.64 10.66 4.59
CA THR A 20 -0.23 9.67 3.60
C THR A 20 0.22 8.41 4.33
N LEU A 21 -0.38 7.28 3.97
CA LEU A 21 0.05 5.96 4.41
C LEU A 21 0.76 5.28 3.26
N SER A 22 1.95 4.73 3.53
CA SER A 22 2.66 3.86 2.59
C SER A 22 3.00 2.55 3.28
N LEU A 23 2.55 1.45 2.73
CA LEU A 23 2.83 0.10 3.23
C LEU A 23 3.79 -0.58 2.27
N ALA A 24 4.90 -1.08 2.81
CA ALA A 24 5.97 -1.71 2.04
C ALA A 24 6.16 -3.16 2.47
N SER A 25 6.37 -4.04 1.50
CA SER A 25 6.75 -5.44 1.70
C SER A 25 8.01 -5.75 0.88
N ALA A 26 8.85 -6.65 1.37
CA ALA A 26 9.99 -7.15 0.60
C ALA A 26 9.52 -7.91 -0.65
N VAL A 27 10.28 -7.80 -1.73
CA VAL A 27 10.04 -8.55 -2.97
C VAL A 27 11.36 -9.05 -3.52
N ASP A 28 11.35 -10.30 -4.01
CA ASP A 28 12.48 -10.84 -4.74
C ASP A 28 12.72 -10.09 -6.07
N ALA A 29 13.98 -9.87 -6.41
CA ALA A 29 14.37 -9.08 -7.58
C ALA A 29 13.88 -9.69 -8.89
N ALA A 30 13.86 -11.03 -9.02
CA ALA A 30 13.40 -11.71 -10.23
C ALA A 30 11.88 -11.61 -10.41
N ARG A 31 11.13 -11.44 -9.31
CA ARG A 31 9.65 -11.38 -9.33
C ARG A 31 9.09 -9.96 -9.27
N ARG A 32 9.93 -8.96 -8.96
CA ARG A 32 9.54 -7.57 -8.69
C ARG A 32 8.64 -6.96 -9.77
N ARG A 33 8.95 -7.16 -11.05
CA ARG A 33 8.16 -6.58 -12.15
C ARG A 33 6.75 -7.16 -12.18
N ASP A 34 6.65 -8.49 -12.22
CA ASP A 34 5.36 -9.17 -12.34
C ASP A 34 4.50 -8.92 -11.10
N ALA A 35 5.14 -8.93 -9.93
CA ALA A 35 4.54 -8.57 -8.67
C ALA A 35 3.93 -7.15 -8.70
N LEU A 36 4.72 -6.16 -9.13
CA LEU A 36 4.26 -4.78 -9.25
C LEU A 36 3.07 -4.68 -10.21
N MET A 37 3.14 -5.32 -11.38
CA MET A 37 2.04 -5.30 -12.34
C MET A 37 0.76 -5.92 -11.77
N ARG A 38 0.86 -7.00 -11.00
CA ARG A 38 -0.30 -7.60 -10.30
C ARG A 38 -0.90 -6.65 -9.27
N VAL A 39 -0.07 -5.96 -8.49
CA VAL A 39 -0.56 -4.99 -7.49
C VAL A 39 -1.23 -3.80 -8.20
N ILE A 40 -0.60 -3.22 -9.23
CA ILE A 40 -1.16 -2.11 -10.01
C ILE A 40 -2.51 -2.50 -10.62
N ALA A 41 -2.63 -3.69 -11.21
CA ALA A 41 -3.88 -4.17 -11.81
C ALA A 41 -5.03 -4.30 -10.79
N ARG A 42 -4.72 -4.37 -9.49
CA ARG A 42 -5.71 -4.46 -8.40
C ARG A 42 -5.98 -3.09 -7.74
N CYS A 43 -5.23 -2.03 -8.09
CA CYS A 43 -5.48 -0.65 -7.66
C CYS A 43 -6.60 -0.01 -8.51
N ASP A 44 -7.83 -0.50 -8.38
CA ASP A 44 -9.01 0.02 -9.09
C ASP A 44 -9.75 1.07 -8.24
N PRO A 45 -9.74 2.36 -8.60
CA PRO A 45 -10.39 3.42 -7.82
C PRO A 45 -11.89 3.20 -7.58
N LEU A 46 -12.60 2.54 -8.51
CA LEU A 46 -14.03 2.28 -8.39
C LEU A 46 -14.33 1.31 -7.24
N ARG A 47 -13.41 0.38 -6.97
CA ARG A 47 -13.51 -0.59 -5.87
C ARG A 47 -13.08 -0.02 -4.52
N MET A 48 -12.48 1.17 -4.52
CA MET A 48 -11.85 1.80 -3.36
C MET A 48 -12.63 3.00 -2.84
N GLN A 49 -13.89 3.14 -3.25
CA GLN A 49 -14.80 4.19 -2.79
C GLN A 49 -14.21 5.61 -2.95
N GLY A 50 -13.43 5.82 -4.03
CA GLY A 50 -12.79 7.11 -4.32
C GLY A 50 -11.39 7.29 -3.73
N LEU A 51 -10.88 6.35 -2.91
CA LEU A 51 -9.48 6.38 -2.46
C LEU A 51 -8.54 6.02 -3.62
N VAL A 52 -7.61 6.91 -3.90
CA VAL A 52 -6.58 6.69 -4.93
C VAL A 52 -5.41 5.93 -4.32
N LEU A 53 -5.32 4.65 -4.61
CA LEU A 53 -4.17 3.81 -4.31
C LEU A 53 -3.14 3.88 -5.43
N ARG A 54 -1.87 3.98 -5.06
CA ARG A 54 -0.73 3.91 -5.97
C ARG A 54 0.15 2.76 -5.56
N ALA A 55 0.70 2.04 -6.54
CA ALA A 55 1.69 1.00 -6.29
C ALA A 55 2.97 1.30 -7.07
N PHE A 56 4.11 1.07 -6.42
CA PHE A 56 5.43 1.27 -7.02
C PHE A 56 6.46 0.35 -6.38
N ALA A 57 7.61 0.18 -7.04
CA ALA A 57 8.76 -0.51 -6.48
C ALA A 57 9.82 0.49 -6.03
N ALA A 58 10.37 0.30 -4.84
CA ALA A 58 11.45 1.10 -4.28
C ALA A 58 12.55 0.16 -3.76
N GLY A 59 13.68 0.08 -4.46
CA GLY A 59 14.75 -0.87 -4.14
C GLY A 59 14.26 -2.32 -4.20
N SER A 60 14.37 -3.03 -3.06
CA SER A 60 13.90 -4.41 -2.85
C SER A 60 12.48 -4.48 -2.25
N GLN A 61 11.73 -3.39 -2.31
CA GLN A 61 10.37 -3.32 -1.75
C GLN A 61 9.32 -3.04 -2.82
N LEU A 62 8.15 -3.66 -2.65
CA LEU A 62 6.91 -3.19 -3.23
C LEU A 62 6.19 -2.32 -2.23
N VAL A 63 5.68 -1.20 -2.69
CA VAL A 63 5.01 -0.21 -1.86
C VAL A 63 3.62 0.05 -2.45
N VAL A 64 2.61 0.03 -1.58
CA VAL A 64 1.29 0.60 -1.86
C VAL A 64 1.17 1.86 -1.02
N SER A 65 0.71 2.95 -1.63
CA SER A 65 0.57 4.25 -0.98
C SER A 65 -0.80 4.86 -1.22
N CYS A 66 -1.34 5.54 -0.22
CA CYS A 66 -2.59 6.28 -0.28
C CYS A 66 -2.45 7.60 0.46
N ALA A 67 -2.88 8.69 -0.18
CA ALA A 67 -3.03 9.98 0.46
C ALA A 67 -4.51 10.21 0.76
N PHE A 68 -4.84 10.46 2.02
CA PHE A 68 -6.19 10.67 2.50
C PHE A 68 -6.52 12.17 2.52
N PRO A 69 -7.76 12.55 2.12
CA PRO A 69 -8.32 13.86 2.39
C PRO A 69 -8.23 14.25 3.88
N ARG A 70 -8.20 15.55 4.16
CA ARG A 70 -8.01 16.07 5.53
C ARG A 70 -9.15 15.69 6.49
N ASP A 71 -10.34 15.52 5.94
CA ASP A 71 -11.61 15.23 6.60
C ASP A 71 -11.92 13.73 6.65
N THR A 72 -10.99 12.88 6.21
CA THR A 72 -11.16 11.43 6.26
C THR A 72 -11.20 10.94 7.71
N SER A 73 -12.16 10.08 8.02
CA SER A 73 -12.30 9.50 9.35
C SER A 73 -11.18 8.50 9.66
N VAL A 74 -10.95 8.24 10.96
CA VAL A 74 -10.00 7.20 11.39
C VAL A 74 -10.42 5.82 10.87
N ASP A 75 -11.73 5.54 10.79
CA ASP A 75 -12.23 4.26 10.28
C ASP A 75 -11.90 4.06 8.80
N ASP A 76 -11.96 5.13 8.00
CA ASP A 76 -11.58 5.11 6.60
C ASP A 76 -10.07 4.96 6.42
N TRP A 77 -9.25 5.55 7.30
CA TRP A 77 -7.81 5.30 7.32
C TRP A 77 -7.51 3.82 7.59
N LEU A 78 -8.19 3.23 8.58
CA LEU A 78 -8.05 1.80 8.91
C LEU A 78 -8.54 0.90 7.78
N ALA A 79 -9.64 1.26 7.11
CA ALA A 79 -10.14 0.55 5.94
C ALA A 79 -9.15 0.60 4.78
N GLY A 80 -8.61 1.78 4.48
CA GLY A 80 -7.56 1.98 3.47
C GLY A 80 -6.32 1.15 3.79
N HIS A 81 -5.83 1.18 5.03
CA HIS A 81 -4.70 0.36 5.46
C HIS A 81 -4.96 -1.14 5.30
N ARG A 82 -6.13 -1.64 5.70
CA ARG A 82 -6.51 -3.07 5.51
C ARG A 82 -6.52 -3.46 4.04
N THR A 83 -7.02 -2.58 3.18
CA THR A 83 -7.01 -2.79 1.73
C THR A 83 -5.59 -2.83 1.17
N MET A 84 -4.73 -1.88 1.55
CA MET A 84 -3.32 -1.86 1.15
C MET A 84 -2.61 -3.16 1.56
N ARG A 85 -2.87 -3.63 2.78
CA ARG A 85 -2.33 -4.89 3.29
C ARG A 85 -2.79 -6.10 2.46
N ARG A 86 -4.10 -6.21 2.18
CA ARG A 86 -4.64 -7.28 1.33
C ARG A 86 -4.02 -7.31 -0.07
N LEU A 87 -3.73 -6.15 -0.65
CA LEU A 87 -3.08 -6.06 -1.97
C LEU A 87 -1.66 -6.64 -1.95
N LEU A 88 -0.89 -6.37 -0.89
CA LEU A 88 0.47 -6.89 -0.73
C LEU A 88 0.48 -8.37 -0.32
N ASP A 89 -0.40 -8.78 0.59
CA ASP A 89 -0.52 -10.18 1.03
C ASP A 89 -0.90 -11.10 -0.15
N ALA A 90 -1.81 -10.63 -1.01
CA ALA A 90 -2.21 -11.36 -2.21
C ALA A 90 -1.09 -11.47 -3.26
N HIS A 91 -0.02 -10.66 -3.20
CA HIS A 91 1.17 -10.90 -4.01
C HIS A 91 2.09 -11.94 -3.36
N ALA A 92 2.25 -11.89 -2.04
CA ALA A 92 3.10 -12.83 -1.29
C ALA A 92 2.59 -14.27 -1.36
N ALA A 93 1.26 -14.47 -1.33
CA ALA A 93 0.66 -15.80 -1.50
C ALA A 93 0.86 -16.39 -2.90
N ASP A 94 0.84 -15.56 -3.95
CA ASP A 94 1.12 -15.97 -5.34
C ASP A 94 2.61 -16.31 -5.58
N ALA A 95 3.47 -16.10 -4.58
CA ALA A 95 4.91 -16.36 -4.63
C ALA A 95 5.32 -17.64 -3.87
N ALA A 96 4.41 -18.26 -3.11
CA ALA A 96 4.62 -19.57 -2.48
C ALA A 96 4.28 -20.71 -3.44
#